data_AF-A0A3S0D096-F1
#
_entry.id   AF-A0A3S0D096-F1
#
_cell.length_a   1.000
_cell.length_b   1.000
_cell.length_c   1.000
_cell.angle_alpha   90.00
_cell.angle_beta   90.00
_cell.angle_gamma   90.00
#
_symmetry.space_group_name_H-M   'P 1'
#
loop_
_entity.id
_entity.type
_entity.pdbx_description
1 polymer ?
#
loop_
_entity_poly.entity_id
_entity_poly.type
_entity_poly.pdbx_seq_one_letter_code
_entity_poly.pdbx_strand_id
1 'polypeptide(L)'
;MTHAQGSIRGWGYEGKSIEDLICEAERVHADVVVDVRMTPISRKKGFSKTRLREALEAAGLSYVHMRELGNPKDNRAAFATPGTAAAARAYQRFTDEVLHTPEGTAAVHYIADLATNQTVLVLCFEHYHEQCHRRLVIDEVTAVLAEHQNSVG
;
A
#
# COMPACT_ATOMS: atom_id res chain seq x y z
N MET A 1 -5.94 -18.16 22.80
CA MET A 1 -5.63 -16.91 22.08
C MET A 1 -5.16 -17.33 20.71
N THR A 2 -6.03 -17.26 19.71
CA THR A 2 -5.64 -17.48 18.31
C THR A 2 -4.63 -16.39 17.96
N HIS A 3 -3.39 -16.77 17.65
CA HIS A 3 -2.44 -15.85 17.03
C HIS A 3 -3.10 -15.37 15.72
N ALA A 4 -3.54 -14.13 15.67
CA ALA A 4 -3.98 -13.55 14.42
C ALA A 4 -2.76 -13.53 13.51
N GLN A 5 -2.77 -14.33 12.45
CA GLN A 5 -1.70 -14.34 11.46
C GLN A 5 -1.77 -13.00 10.74
N GLY A 6 -0.69 -12.22 10.80
CA GLY A 6 -0.63 -10.94 10.10
C GLY A 6 -0.84 -11.12 8.59
N SER A 7 -1.30 -10.06 7.92
CA SER A 7 -1.59 -10.12 6.49
C SER A 7 -1.41 -8.76 5.83
N ILE A 8 -1.23 -8.74 4.51
CA ILE A 8 -1.13 -7.52 3.72
C ILE A 8 -2.08 -7.59 2.52
N ARG A 9 -2.82 -6.50 2.28
CA ARG A 9 -3.80 -6.39 1.18
C ARG A 9 -3.80 -4.98 0.62
N GLY A 10 -4.02 -4.85 -0.69
CA GLY A 10 -4.16 -3.53 -1.32
C GLY A 10 -5.61 -3.05 -1.34
N TRP A 11 -5.79 -1.73 -1.27
CA TRP A 11 -7.09 -1.11 -1.46
C TRP A 11 -6.98 0.21 -2.24
N GLY A 12 -7.81 0.35 -3.28
CA GLY A 12 -7.89 1.54 -4.13
C GLY A 12 -9.20 2.30 -3.93
N TYR A 13 -9.12 3.62 -3.77
CA TYR A 13 -10.29 4.47 -3.46
C TYR A 13 -10.97 5.12 -4.68
N GLU A 14 -10.51 4.87 -5.90
CA GLU A 14 -11.24 5.25 -7.11
C GLU A 14 -12.64 4.62 -7.10
N GLY A 15 -13.66 5.45 -7.35
CA GLY A 15 -15.07 5.04 -7.20
C GLY A 15 -15.60 4.90 -5.77
N LYS A 16 -14.74 4.71 -4.74
CA LYS A 16 -15.15 4.41 -3.34
C LYS A 16 -15.05 5.54 -2.30
N SER A 17 -15.96 5.63 -1.34
CA SER A 17 -15.94 6.63 -0.27
C SER A 17 -15.00 6.25 0.89
N ILE A 18 -14.91 7.10 1.92
CA ILE A 18 -14.13 6.79 3.12
C ILE A 18 -14.86 5.77 4.01
N GLU A 19 -16.19 5.78 3.97
CA GLU A 19 -17.02 4.78 4.62
C GLU A 19 -16.77 3.39 4.02
N ASP A 20 -16.59 3.29 2.70
CA ASP A 20 -16.17 2.03 2.05
C ASP A 20 -14.81 1.52 2.54
N LEU A 21 -13.88 2.43 2.86
CA LEU A 21 -12.57 2.06 3.43
C LEU A 21 -12.75 1.50 4.84
N ILE A 22 -13.55 2.17 5.67
CA ILE A 22 -13.81 1.74 7.06
C ILE A 22 -14.52 0.40 7.06
N CYS A 23 -15.57 0.21 6.24
CA CYS A 23 -16.27 -1.07 6.13
C CYS A 23 -15.33 -2.19 5.66
N GLU A 24 -14.43 -1.92 4.71
CA GLU A 24 -13.45 -2.92 4.29
C GLU A 24 -12.46 -3.25 5.42
N ALA A 25 -11.97 -2.23 6.13
CA ALA A 25 -11.06 -2.40 7.27
C ALA A 25 -11.70 -3.26 8.37
N GLU A 26 -12.97 -3.02 8.72
CA GLU A 26 -13.72 -3.85 9.65
C GLU A 26 -13.87 -5.29 9.13
N ARG A 27 -14.23 -5.45 7.85
CA ARG A 27 -14.45 -6.77 7.21
C ARG A 27 -13.20 -7.64 7.23
N VAL A 28 -12.02 -7.04 7.06
CA VAL A 28 -10.74 -7.76 7.06
C VAL A 28 -10.02 -7.73 8.40
N HIS A 29 -10.61 -7.10 9.43
CA HIS A 29 -9.97 -6.85 10.72
C HIS A 29 -8.60 -6.17 10.56
N ALA A 30 -8.54 -5.11 9.75
CA ALA A 30 -7.34 -4.32 9.56
C ALA A 30 -6.96 -3.58 10.84
N ASP A 31 -5.66 -3.48 11.10
CA ASP A 31 -5.10 -2.72 12.22
C ASP A 31 -4.51 -1.39 11.73
N VAL A 32 -3.97 -1.38 10.51
CA VAL A 32 -3.22 -0.26 9.95
C VAL A 32 -3.49 -0.05 8.47
N VAL A 33 -3.60 1.22 8.08
CA VAL A 33 -3.62 1.66 6.69
C VAL A 33 -2.29 2.33 6.37
N VAL A 34 -1.57 1.76 5.40
CA VAL A 34 -0.34 2.32 4.85
C VAL A 34 -0.65 3.01 3.53
N ASP A 35 -0.57 4.33 3.52
CA ASP A 35 -0.76 5.18 2.35
C ASP A 35 0.55 5.31 1.58
N VAL A 36 0.59 4.75 0.37
CA VAL A 36 1.78 4.77 -0.51
C VAL A 36 1.70 5.83 -1.59
N ARG A 37 0.83 6.85 -1.42
CA ARG A 37 0.78 7.97 -2.36
C ARG A 37 2.01 8.85 -2.18
N MET A 38 2.75 9.13 -3.26
CA MET A 38 3.85 10.10 -3.22
C MET A 38 3.39 11.48 -2.71
N THR A 39 2.15 11.87 -3.03
CA THR A 39 1.54 13.10 -2.53
C THR A 39 0.10 12.79 -2.13
N PRO A 40 -0.23 12.75 -0.82
CA PRO A 40 -1.56 12.36 -0.33
C PRO A 40 -2.56 13.53 -0.38
N ILE A 41 -2.60 14.20 -1.53
CA ILE A 41 -3.59 15.23 -1.86
C ILE A 41 -4.66 14.55 -2.71
N SER A 42 -5.92 14.65 -2.27
CA SER A 42 -7.05 14.13 -3.00
C SER A 42 -8.19 15.13 -2.98
N ARG A 43 -8.88 15.26 -4.13
CA ARG A 43 -10.14 16.01 -4.24
C ARG A 43 -11.33 15.17 -3.77
N LYS A 44 -11.14 13.86 -3.58
CA LYS A 44 -12.18 12.98 -3.07
C LYS A 44 -12.41 13.26 -1.59
N LYS A 45 -13.67 13.51 -1.22
CA LYS A 45 -14.08 13.77 0.17
C LYS A 45 -13.53 12.66 1.07
N GLY A 46 -12.92 13.04 2.19
CA GLY A 46 -12.31 12.11 3.15
C GLY A 46 -10.85 11.72 2.85
N PHE A 47 -10.38 11.78 1.60
CA PHE A 47 -9.06 11.23 1.23
C PHE A 47 -7.89 12.23 1.23
N SER A 48 -8.10 13.45 1.72
CA SER A 48 -6.97 14.35 2.07
C SER A 48 -6.25 13.79 3.30
N LYS A 49 -4.91 13.82 3.34
CA LYS A 49 -4.09 13.25 4.44
C LYS A 49 -4.67 13.44 5.85
N THR A 50 -5.00 14.67 6.24
CA THR A 50 -5.53 14.97 7.59
C THR A 50 -6.87 14.29 7.84
N ARG A 51 -7.86 14.50 6.96
CA ARG A 51 -9.20 13.89 7.11
C ARG A 51 -9.17 12.36 7.07
N LEU A 52 -8.30 11.80 6.24
CA LEU A 52 -8.14 10.35 6.14
C LEU A 52 -7.62 9.79 7.48
N ARG A 53 -6.57 10.41 8.01
CA ARG A 53 -6.02 10.06 9.32
C ARG A 53 -7.07 10.14 10.42
N GLU A 54 -7.75 11.29 10.54
CA GLU A 54 -8.77 11.52 11.58
C GLU A 54 -9.88 10.47 11.53
N ALA A 55 -10.37 10.13 10.34
CA ALA A 55 -11.43 9.14 10.19
C ALA A 55 -10.95 7.71 10.52
N LEU A 56 -9.72 7.36 10.15
CA LEU A 56 -9.13 6.06 10.47
C LEU A 56 -8.88 5.92 11.97
N GLU A 57 -8.28 6.94 12.60
CA GLU A 57 -8.03 6.96 14.05
C GLU A 57 -9.34 6.89 14.84
N ALA A 58 -10.39 7.59 14.40
CA ALA A 58 -11.73 7.50 15.00
C ALA A 58 -12.36 6.10 14.89
N ALA A 59 -11.96 5.32 13.88
CA ALA A 59 -12.35 3.92 13.69
C ALA A 59 -11.38 2.92 14.36
N GLY A 60 -10.38 3.40 15.10
CA GLY A 60 -9.38 2.56 15.79
C GLY A 60 -8.26 2.03 14.89
N LEU A 61 -8.10 2.58 13.68
CA LEU A 61 -7.08 2.19 12.71
C LEU A 61 -5.87 3.12 12.79
N SER A 62 -4.66 2.54 12.75
CA SER A 62 -3.43 3.32 12.58
C SER A 62 -3.30 3.82 11.14
N TYR A 63 -2.74 5.03 10.95
CA TYR A 63 -2.46 5.59 9.63
C TYR A 63 -0.97 5.93 9.49
N VAL A 64 -0.34 5.31 8.49
CA VAL A 64 1.08 5.53 8.15
C VAL A 64 1.17 6.03 6.72
N HIS A 65 1.90 7.12 6.47
CA HIS A 65 2.15 7.63 5.13
C HIS A 65 3.59 7.34 4.73
N MET A 66 3.79 6.51 3.71
CA MET A 66 5.09 6.11 3.17
C MET A 66 5.27 6.76 1.80
N ARG A 67 5.82 7.98 1.80
CA ARG A 67 6.06 8.72 0.55
C ARG A 67 7.14 8.05 -0.30
N GLU A 68 8.08 7.40 0.37
CA GLU A 68 9.23 6.68 -0.14
C GLU A 68 8.80 5.57 -1.10
N LEU A 69 7.57 5.05 -0.96
CA LEU A 69 6.99 4.02 -1.83
C LEU A 69 6.03 4.60 -2.89
N GLY A 70 6.08 5.91 -3.11
CA GLY A 70 5.19 6.62 -4.01
C GLY A 70 5.67 6.63 -5.46
N ASN A 71 4.78 6.30 -6.41
CA ASN A 71 5.11 6.34 -7.83
C ASN A 71 5.36 7.80 -8.33
N PRO A 72 6.53 8.08 -8.93
CA PRO A 72 6.83 9.37 -9.56
C PRO A 72 5.77 9.79 -10.58
N LYS A 73 5.46 11.09 -10.63
CA LYS A 73 4.30 11.59 -11.40
C LYS A 73 4.42 11.28 -12.90
N ASP A 74 5.63 11.37 -13.43
CA ASP A 74 5.99 11.09 -14.82
C ASP A 74 5.99 9.60 -15.17
N ASN A 75 6.03 8.71 -14.18
CA ASN A 75 6.00 7.26 -14.37
C ASN A 75 4.58 6.65 -14.31
N ARG A 76 3.63 7.33 -13.66
CA ARG A 76 2.27 6.80 -13.41
C ARG A 76 1.47 6.46 -14.67
N ALA A 77 1.51 7.31 -15.70
CA ALA A 77 0.62 7.17 -16.85
C ALA A 77 0.78 5.82 -17.58
N ALA A 78 2.00 5.28 -17.59
CA ALA A 78 2.30 4.01 -18.23
C ALA A 78 1.68 2.79 -17.50
N PHE A 79 1.30 2.92 -16.22
CA PHE A 79 0.61 1.85 -15.48
C PHE A 79 -0.85 1.66 -15.93
N ALA A 80 -1.46 2.66 -16.58
CA ALA A 80 -2.88 2.61 -16.97
C ALA A 80 -3.19 1.51 -18.01
N THR A 81 -2.18 0.97 -18.69
CA THR A 81 -2.37 -0.09 -19.71
C THR A 81 -1.38 -1.23 -19.48
N PRO A 82 -1.70 -2.16 -18.54
CA PRO A 82 -0.88 -3.32 -18.23
C PRO A 82 -0.64 -4.20 -19.48
N GLY A 83 0.45 -4.97 -19.48
CA GLY A 83 0.80 -5.87 -20.58
C GLY A 83 1.47 -5.19 -21.79
N THR A 84 1.63 -3.87 -21.77
CA THR A 84 2.38 -3.14 -22.81
C THR A 84 3.86 -3.03 -22.47
N ALA A 85 4.70 -2.82 -23.49
CA ALA A 85 6.12 -2.55 -23.27
C ALA A 85 6.37 -1.26 -22.47
N ALA A 86 5.45 -0.28 -22.56
CA ALA A 86 5.52 0.95 -21.77
C ALA A 86 5.26 0.66 -20.28
N ALA A 87 4.23 -0.13 -19.96
CA ALA A 87 3.96 -0.56 -18.59
C ALA A 87 5.12 -1.36 -18.01
N ALA A 88 5.68 -2.32 -18.76
CA ALA A 88 6.84 -3.10 -18.32
C ALA A 88 8.05 -2.21 -17.96
N ARG A 89 8.38 -1.23 -18.79
CA ARG A 89 9.44 -0.25 -18.49
C ARG A 89 9.14 0.58 -17.24
N ALA A 90 7.88 0.98 -17.06
CA ALA A 90 7.47 1.77 -15.91
C ALA A 90 7.50 0.97 -14.60
N TYR A 91 7.20 -0.33 -14.66
CA TYR A 91 7.32 -1.26 -13.54
C TYR A 91 8.77 -1.42 -13.13
N GLN A 92 9.64 -1.71 -14.10
CA GLN A 92 11.08 -1.83 -13.86
C GLN A 92 11.66 -0.54 -13.28
N ARG A 93 11.31 0.62 -13.86
CA ARG A 93 11.74 1.92 -13.33
C ARG A 93 11.27 2.14 -11.89
N PHE A 94 10.02 1.79 -11.57
CA PHE A 94 9.52 1.90 -10.20
C PHE A 94 10.30 0.98 -9.25
N THR A 95 10.59 -0.26 -9.68
CA THR A 95 11.42 -1.18 -8.90
C THR A 95 12.81 -0.60 -8.64
N ASP A 96 13.51 -0.13 -9.68
CA ASP A 96 14.90 0.32 -9.57
C ASP A 96 15.03 1.67 -8.85
N GLU A 97 14.17 2.64 -9.17
CA GLU A 97 14.26 4.02 -8.65
C GLU A 97 13.46 4.25 -7.36
N VAL A 98 12.61 3.30 -6.94
CA VAL A 98 11.79 3.42 -5.73
C VAL A 98 12.04 2.23 -4.80
N LEU A 99 11.67 1.01 -5.19
CA LEU A 99 11.71 -0.15 -4.28
C LEU A 99 13.12 -0.52 -3.84
N HIS A 100 14.09 -0.51 -4.75
CA HIS A 100 15.47 -0.93 -4.49
C HIS A 100 16.39 0.20 -4.00
N THR A 101 15.84 1.37 -3.69
CA THR A 101 16.58 2.43 -3.00
C THR A 101 16.71 2.11 -1.50
N PRO A 102 17.72 2.63 -0.78
CA PRO A 102 17.83 2.42 0.66
C PRO A 102 16.55 2.77 1.43
N GLU A 103 15.90 3.88 1.05
CA GLU A 103 14.64 4.34 1.66
C GLU A 103 13.46 3.42 1.30
N GLY A 104 13.38 2.97 0.05
CA GLY A 104 12.37 2.01 -0.41
C GLY A 104 12.47 0.68 0.31
N THR A 105 13.66 0.09 0.35
CA THR A 105 13.94 -1.16 1.06
C THR A 105 13.58 -1.04 2.54
N ALA A 106 14.01 0.04 3.21
CA ALA A 106 13.66 0.27 4.62
C ALA A 106 12.13 0.37 4.84
N ALA A 107 11.41 1.05 3.95
CA ALA A 107 9.96 1.17 4.02
C ALA A 107 9.25 -0.18 3.77
N VAL A 108 9.74 -1.00 2.84
CA VAL A 108 9.23 -2.36 2.59
C VAL A 108 9.40 -3.23 3.84
N HIS A 109 10.60 -3.27 4.43
CA HIS A 109 10.84 -4.03 5.66
C HIS A 109 9.95 -3.56 6.81
N TYR A 110 9.78 -2.25 6.98
CA TYR A 110 8.86 -1.71 7.99
C TYR A 110 7.42 -2.23 7.81
N ILE A 111 6.91 -2.29 6.57
CA ILE A 111 5.57 -2.82 6.31
C ILE A 111 5.54 -4.33 6.57
N ALA A 112 6.58 -5.07 6.21
CA ALA A 112 6.69 -6.51 6.50
C ALA A 112 6.67 -6.79 8.02
N ASP A 113 7.37 -5.97 8.81
CA ASP A 113 7.36 -6.08 10.27
C ASP A 113 5.96 -5.85 10.85
N LEU A 114 5.24 -4.84 10.36
CA LEU A 114 3.82 -4.64 10.70
C LEU A 114 2.99 -5.88 10.33
N ALA A 115 3.11 -6.32 9.07
CA ALA A 115 2.34 -7.42 8.50
C ALA A 115 2.67 -8.80 9.09
N THR A 116 3.68 -8.90 9.95
CA THR A 116 3.97 -10.14 10.70
C THR A 116 2.88 -10.45 11.72
N ASN A 117 2.31 -9.44 12.38
CA ASN A 117 1.32 -9.60 13.45
C ASN A 117 0.05 -8.76 13.26
N GLN A 118 0.00 -7.90 12.24
CA GLN A 118 -1.12 -7.02 11.96
C GLN A 118 -1.66 -7.26 10.55
N THR A 119 -2.93 -6.94 10.34
CA THR A 119 -3.53 -6.83 9.01
C THR A 119 -3.33 -5.42 8.47
N VAL A 120 -2.54 -5.32 7.41
CA VAL A 120 -2.15 -4.08 6.75
C VAL A 120 -2.97 -3.86 5.47
N LEU A 121 -3.62 -2.70 5.36
CA LEU A 121 -4.19 -2.20 4.11
C LEU A 121 -3.25 -1.21 3.43
N VAL A 122 -2.74 -1.55 2.25
CA VAL A 122 -1.93 -0.66 1.41
C VAL A 122 -2.85 0.17 0.52
N LEU A 123 -2.93 1.47 0.81
CA LEU A 123 -3.83 2.41 0.17
C LEU A 123 -3.18 3.15 -1.01
N CYS A 124 -3.84 3.16 -2.16
CA CYS A 124 -3.55 4.07 -3.28
C CYS A 124 -4.85 4.53 -3.96
N PHE A 125 -4.76 5.30 -5.05
CA PHE A 125 -5.92 5.83 -5.76
C PHE A 125 -6.61 4.77 -6.64
N GLU A 126 -5.89 4.19 -7.60
CA GLU A 126 -6.43 3.42 -8.72
C GLU A 126 -7.25 2.23 -8.22
N HIS A 127 -8.42 1.95 -8.81
CA HIS A 127 -9.24 0.84 -8.33
C HIS A 127 -8.55 -0.52 -8.52
N TYR A 128 -7.95 -0.72 -9.70
CA TYR A 128 -7.35 -2.00 -10.09
C TYR A 128 -5.87 -2.08 -9.69
N HIS A 129 -5.49 -3.21 -9.07
CA HIS A 129 -4.12 -3.45 -8.60
C HIS A 129 -3.12 -3.48 -9.74
N GLU A 130 -3.51 -4.07 -10.87
CA GLU A 130 -2.64 -4.19 -12.05
C GLU A 130 -2.25 -2.85 -12.67
N GLN A 131 -3.05 -1.80 -12.41
CA GLN A 131 -2.83 -0.46 -12.94
C GLN A 131 -2.14 0.46 -11.91
N CYS A 132 -1.62 -0.10 -10.83
CA CYS A 132 -1.13 0.66 -9.68
C CYS A 132 0.20 0.12 -9.19
N HIS A 133 1.09 1.02 -8.76
CA HIS A 133 2.36 0.64 -8.14
C HIS A 133 2.18 -0.11 -6.82
N ARG A 134 1.02 0.03 -6.15
CA ARG A 134 0.74 -0.70 -4.91
C ARG A 134 0.89 -2.21 -5.07
N ARG A 135 0.66 -2.75 -6.27
CA ARG A 135 0.88 -4.17 -6.55
C ARG A 135 2.35 -4.52 -6.32
N LEU A 136 3.27 -3.79 -6.93
CA LEU A 136 4.71 -4.03 -6.80
C LEU A 136 5.17 -3.87 -5.34
N VAL A 137 4.63 -2.90 -4.61
CA VAL A 137 4.89 -2.76 -3.16
C VAL A 137 4.43 -4.00 -2.38
N ILE A 138 3.22 -4.49 -2.63
CA ILE A 138 2.67 -5.67 -1.95
C ILE A 138 3.47 -6.93 -2.31
N ASP A 139 3.83 -7.09 -3.58
CA ASP A 139 4.63 -8.22 -4.05
C ASP A 139 5.99 -8.24 -3.33
N GLU A 140 6.67 -7.09 -3.22
CA GLU A 140 7.96 -6.95 -2.53
C GLU A 140 7.85 -7.23 -1.02
N VAL A 141 6.84 -6.68 -0.34
CA VAL A 141 6.61 -6.94 1.08
C VAL A 141 6.29 -8.41 1.33
N THR A 142 5.55 -9.06 0.42
CA THR A 142 5.22 -10.48 0.53
C THR A 142 6.47 -11.35 0.40
N ALA A 143 7.42 -10.97 -0.46
CA ALA A 143 8.71 -11.66 -0.56
C ALA A 143 9.49 -11.59 0.75
N VAL A 144 9.61 -10.39 1.35
CA VAL A 144 10.27 -10.21 2.66
C VAL A 144 9.58 -11.00 3.77
N LEU A 145 8.24 -11.02 3.80
CA LEU A 145 7.49 -11.83 4.76
C LEU A 145 7.78 -13.33 4.65
N ALA A 146 7.94 -13.85 3.43
CA ALA A 146 8.29 -15.26 3.21
C ALA A 146 9.70 -15.57 3.73
N GLU A 147 10.65 -14.65 3.60
CA GLU A 147 12.00 -14.79 4.15
C GLU A 147 11.99 -14.81 5.70
N HIS A 148 11.16 -13.97 6.34
CA HIS A 148 10.99 -13.99 7.80
C HIS A 148 10.49 -15.35 8.29
N GLN A 149 9.54 -15.95 7.59
CA GLN A 149 8.99 -17.27 7.93
C GLN A 149 10.02 -18.39 7.77
N ASN A 150 10.92 -18.28 6.78
CA ASN A 150 11.99 -19.25 6.54
C ASN A 150 13.17 -19.12 7.52
N SER A 151 13.32 -17.97 8.19
CA SER A 151 14.43 -17.71 9.12
C SER A 151 14.14 -18.11 10.57
N VAL A 152 12.87 -18.39 10.88
CA VAL A 152 12.40 -18.82 12.22
C VAL A 152 12.20 -20.36 12.28
N GLY A 153 12.37 -21.05 11.15
CA GLY A 153 12.24 -22.51 11.00
C GLY A 153 13.51 -23.30 11.26
#